data_AF-A0A7J8MV95-F1
#
_entry.id   AF-A0A7J8MV95-F1
#
_cell.length_a   1.000
_cell.length_b   1.000
_cell.length_c   1.000
_cell.angle_alpha   90.00
_cell.angle_beta   90.00
_cell.angle_gamma   90.00
#
_symmetry.space_group_name_H-M   'P 1'
#
loop_
_entity.id
_entity.type
_entity.pdbx_description
1 polymer ?
#
loop_
_entity_poly.entity_id
_entity_poly.type
_entity_poly.pdbx_seq_one_letter_code
_entity_poly.pdbx_strand_id
1 'polypeptide(L)'
;MFSDEQAERILSIPLVSSMQTNEIIWRGDIFGVYIAKIKYKWLITEDQNLLGNKNTFQSKDTRSYFTKKWSLKIPYKIRINLWKITNEYMPPLGNLKSRRLKEDALCPTYKEEEEAIAHLFRDCAFTKPVLQEVICYNRNKLYHKGVREWAQKVVGSIKAYISEVKQLEKLSKIKHKIGKESWEPLEGN
;
A
#
# COMPACT_ATOMS: atom_id res chain seq x y z
N MET A 1 -6.22 59.43 -2.50
CA MET A 1 -6.01 60.26 -1.29
C MET A 1 -7.17 60.00 -0.35
N PHE A 2 -6.91 59.80 0.95
CA PHE A 2 -7.98 59.67 1.94
C PHE A 2 -8.63 61.05 2.19
N SER A 3 -9.93 61.10 2.47
CA SER A 3 -10.61 62.33 2.91
C SER A 3 -10.26 62.68 4.36
N ASP A 4 -10.51 63.92 4.79
CA ASP A 4 -10.22 64.37 6.16
C ASP A 4 -10.95 63.52 7.21
N GLU A 5 -12.21 63.16 6.95
CA GLU A 5 -12.98 62.23 7.80
C GLU A 5 -12.33 60.84 7.88
N GLN A 6 -11.79 60.33 6.76
CA GLN A 6 -11.09 59.05 6.74
C GLN A 6 -9.77 59.13 7.51
N ALA A 7 -9.04 60.25 7.41
CA ALA A 7 -7.80 60.47 8.13
C ALA A 7 -8.04 60.49 9.64
N GLU A 8 -9.07 61.20 10.12
CA GLU A 8 -9.43 61.22 11.55
C GLU A 8 -9.81 59.83 12.07
N ARG A 9 -10.56 59.06 11.29
CA ARG A 9 -10.91 57.67 11.66
C ARG A 9 -9.72 56.73 11.68
N ILE A 10 -8.74 56.93 10.82
CA ILE A 10 -7.50 56.12 10.82
C ILE A 10 -6.67 56.45 12.07
N LEU A 11 -6.57 57.73 12.43
CA LEU A 11 -5.81 58.18 13.61
C LEU A 11 -6.46 57.79 14.93
N SER A 12 -7.76 57.54 14.98
CA SER A 12 -8.46 57.07 16.19
C SER A 12 -8.36 55.57 16.44
N ILE A 13 -7.77 54.79 15.52
CA ILE A 13 -7.51 53.36 15.73
C ILE A 13 -6.46 53.22 16.84
N PRO A 14 -6.79 52.61 17.99
CA PRO A 14 -5.83 52.44 19.07
C PRO A 14 -4.68 51.54 18.61
N LEU A 15 -3.49 52.11 18.53
CA LEU A 15 -2.27 51.35 18.27
C LEU A 15 -1.88 50.60 19.55
N VAL A 16 -1.66 49.29 19.44
CA VAL A 16 -1.19 48.48 20.56
C VAL A 16 0.21 48.96 20.94
N SER A 17 0.36 49.56 22.13
CA SER A 17 1.61 50.16 22.60
C SER A 17 2.68 49.13 22.99
N SER A 18 2.30 47.87 23.19
CA SER A 18 3.23 46.78 23.50
C SER A 18 3.53 45.97 22.25
N MET A 19 4.81 45.70 21.98
CA MET A 19 5.25 44.68 21.02
C MET A 19 4.78 43.31 21.50
N GLN A 20 3.54 42.94 21.19
CA GLN A 20 3.10 41.56 21.30
C GLN A 20 3.76 40.79 20.17
N THR A 21 4.37 39.65 20.49
CA THR A 21 4.84 38.71 19.49
C THR A 21 3.66 38.27 18.64
N ASN A 22 3.79 38.35 17.31
CA ASN A 22 2.79 37.81 16.40
C ASN A 22 2.65 36.31 16.65
N GLU A 23 1.53 35.90 17.23
CA GLU A 23 1.21 34.49 17.45
C GLU A 23 0.30 33.97 16.35
N ILE A 24 0.66 32.83 15.77
CA ILE A 24 -0.19 32.15 14.78
C ILE A 24 -1.26 31.39 15.57
N ILE A 25 -2.48 31.91 15.58
CA ILE A 25 -3.62 31.27 16.25
C ILE A 25 -4.35 30.37 15.27
N TRP A 26 -4.45 29.07 15.60
CA TRP A 26 -5.23 28.10 14.83
C TRP A 26 -6.68 28.06 15.31
N ARG A 27 -7.66 28.37 14.44
CA ARG A 27 -9.09 28.35 14.80
C ARG A 27 -9.70 26.95 14.94
N GLY A 28 -9.02 25.91 14.46
CA GLY A 28 -9.58 24.56 14.39
C GLY A 28 -9.36 23.72 15.65
N ASP A 29 -8.87 24.29 16.75
CA ASP A 29 -8.76 23.64 18.05
C ASP A 29 -8.98 24.67 19.17
N ILE A 30 -9.62 24.26 20.27
CA ILE A 30 -9.92 25.15 21.42
C ILE A 30 -8.66 25.64 22.13
N PHE A 31 -7.54 24.92 21.95
CA PHE A 31 -6.24 25.25 22.52
C PHE A 31 -5.36 26.09 21.59
N GLY A 32 -5.82 26.41 20.38
CA GLY A 32 -5.04 27.17 19.40
C GLY A 32 -3.79 26.46 18.87
N VAL A 33 -3.58 25.18 19.23
CA VAL A 33 -2.40 24.41 18.84
C VAL A 33 -2.62 23.78 17.46
N TYR A 34 -1.65 24.00 16.57
CA TYR A 34 -1.67 23.37 15.26
C TYR A 34 -1.29 21.89 15.36
N ILE A 35 -2.28 21.01 15.19
CA ILE A 35 -2.04 19.57 15.02
C ILE A 35 -2.52 19.18 13.62
N ALA A 36 -1.60 18.71 12.78
CA ALA A 36 -1.89 18.31 11.41
C ALA A 36 -3.09 17.34 11.31
N LYS A 37 -3.17 16.36 12.23
CA LYS A 37 -4.28 15.40 12.29
C LYS A 37 -5.65 16.07 12.50
N ILE A 38 -5.72 17.04 13.42
CA ILE A 38 -6.97 17.78 13.71
C ILE A 38 -7.33 18.65 12.52
N LYS A 39 -6.36 19.35 11.93
CA LYS A 39 -6.58 20.15 10.72
C LYS A 39 -7.10 19.31 9.55
N TYR A 40 -6.51 18.16 9.26
CA TYR A 40 -7.01 17.29 8.20
C TYR A 40 -8.42 16.79 8.49
N LYS A 41 -8.73 16.43 9.73
CA LYS A 41 -10.09 16.06 10.13
C LYS A 41 -11.08 17.22 9.95
N TRP A 42 -10.69 18.42 10.35
CA TRP A 42 -11.49 19.64 10.22
C TRP A 42 -11.73 19.98 8.74
N LEU A 43 -10.69 19.98 7.91
CA LEU A 43 -10.79 20.19 6.45
C LEU A 43 -11.71 19.18 5.77
N ILE A 44 -11.66 17.91 6.17
CA ILE A 44 -12.54 16.89 5.59
C ILE A 44 -14.00 17.06 6.03
N THR A 45 -14.25 17.68 7.19
CA THR A 45 -15.59 17.73 7.81
C THR A 45 -16.32 19.06 7.58
N GLU A 46 -15.64 20.20 7.73
CA GLU A 46 -16.26 21.53 7.61
C GLU A 46 -16.13 22.13 6.20
N ASP A 47 -15.04 21.83 5.48
CA ASP A 47 -14.78 22.41 4.16
C ASP A 47 -15.64 21.81 3.04
N GLN A 48 -16.32 20.68 3.29
CA GLN A 48 -17.33 20.13 2.37
C GLN A 48 -18.53 21.08 2.18
N ASN A 49 -18.77 21.99 3.13
CA ASN A 49 -19.87 22.95 3.06
C ASN A 49 -19.43 24.34 2.57
N LEU A 50 -18.15 24.72 2.72
CA LEU A 50 -17.66 26.09 2.49
C LEU A 50 -16.99 26.29 1.12
N LEU A 51 -16.18 25.34 0.68
CA LEU A 51 -15.67 25.31 -0.69
C LEU A 51 -16.60 24.41 -1.48
N GLY A 52 -17.37 24.97 -2.42
CA GLY A 52 -18.18 24.23 -3.40
C GLY A 52 -17.37 23.33 -4.34
N ASN A 53 -16.25 22.78 -3.87
CA ASN A 53 -15.41 21.82 -4.53
C ASN A 53 -16.08 20.44 -4.45
N LYS A 54 -17.00 20.22 -5.37
CA LYS A 54 -17.61 18.90 -5.62
C LYS A 54 -16.57 17.82 -5.91
N ASN A 55 -15.29 18.12 -6.09
CA ASN A 55 -14.24 17.12 -6.34
C ASN A 55 -13.82 16.32 -5.10
N THR A 56 -14.26 16.71 -3.89
CA THR A 56 -14.18 15.83 -2.71
C THR A 56 -15.47 15.04 -2.53
N PHE A 57 -15.88 14.28 -3.55
CA PHE A 57 -16.92 13.24 -3.42
C PHE A 57 -16.42 12.10 -2.51
N GLN A 58 -16.26 12.36 -1.21
CA GLN A 58 -16.30 11.29 -0.20
C GLN A 58 -17.77 10.95 0.06
N SER A 59 -18.45 10.38 -0.93
CA SER A 59 -19.65 9.60 -0.63
C SER A 59 -19.25 8.44 0.29
N LYS A 60 -20.22 7.92 1.07
CA LYS A 60 -19.99 6.70 1.88
C LYS A 60 -19.39 5.57 1.03
N ASP A 61 -19.76 5.50 -0.25
CA ASP A 61 -19.27 4.53 -1.22
C ASP A 61 -17.79 4.73 -1.57
N THR A 62 -17.35 5.97 -1.82
CA THR A 62 -15.93 6.27 -2.07
C THR A 62 -15.06 5.92 -0.85
N ARG A 63 -15.54 6.21 0.36
CA ARG A 63 -14.84 5.85 1.61
C ARG A 63 -14.73 4.33 1.78
N SER A 64 -15.82 3.61 1.53
CA SER A 64 -15.86 2.14 1.55
C SER A 64 -14.89 1.54 0.52
N TYR A 65 -14.88 2.08 -0.70
CA TYR A 65 -13.99 1.67 -1.78
C TYR A 65 -12.52 1.80 -1.39
N PHE A 66 -12.08 2.97 -0.91
CA PHE A 66 -10.69 3.15 -0.51
C PHE A 66 -10.33 2.29 0.70
N THR A 67 -11.22 2.13 1.68
CA THR A 67 -10.98 1.25 2.84
C THR A 67 -10.71 -0.18 2.40
N LYS A 68 -11.53 -0.72 1.49
CA LYS A 68 -11.33 -2.06 0.91
C LYS A 68 -10.05 -2.16 0.09
N LYS A 69 -9.69 -1.12 -0.65
CA LYS A 69 -8.45 -1.07 -1.43
C LYS A 69 -7.21 -1.08 -0.54
N TRP A 70 -7.24 -0.36 0.59
CA TRP A 70 -6.12 -0.30 1.52
C TRP A 70 -5.96 -1.56 2.38
N SER A 71 -7.03 -2.35 2.56
CA SER A 71 -6.99 -3.63 3.28
C SER A 71 -6.38 -4.78 2.47
N LEU A 72 -6.11 -4.58 1.17
CA LEU A 72 -5.44 -5.58 0.33
C LEU A 72 -4.05 -5.92 0.88
N LYS A 73 -3.78 -7.22 1.05
CA LYS A 73 -2.47 -7.77 1.47
C LYS A 73 -1.45 -7.75 0.33
N ILE A 74 -1.18 -6.57 -0.22
CA ILE A 74 -0.18 -6.35 -1.28
C ILE A 74 0.94 -5.41 -0.79
N PRO A 75 2.14 -5.48 -1.37
CA PRO A 75 3.23 -4.55 -1.04
C PRO A 75 2.79 -3.09 -1.14
N TYR A 76 3.26 -2.25 -0.21
CA TYR A 76 2.87 -0.84 -0.09
C TYR A 76 3.10 -0.04 -1.39
N LYS A 77 4.22 -0.29 -2.09
CA LYS A 77 4.53 0.33 -3.38
C LYS A 77 3.42 0.09 -4.44
N ILE A 78 2.81 -1.09 -4.44
CA ILE A 78 1.73 -1.42 -5.37
C ILE A 78 0.44 -0.67 -4.98
N ARG A 79 0.14 -0.55 -3.68
CA ARG A 79 -1.03 0.23 -3.21
C ARG A 79 -0.94 1.69 -3.62
N ILE A 80 0.24 2.31 -3.45
CA ILE A 80 0.46 3.70 -3.88
C ILE A 80 0.25 3.85 -5.38
N ASN A 81 0.87 2.99 -6.19
CA ASN A 81 0.70 3.06 -7.64
C ASN A 81 -0.76 2.88 -8.06
N LEU A 82 -1.46 1.90 -7.47
CA LEU A 82 -2.88 1.71 -7.72
C LEU A 82 -3.71 2.92 -7.29
N TRP A 83 -3.37 3.57 -6.18
CA TRP A 83 -4.01 4.82 -5.75
C TRP A 83 -3.76 5.96 -6.74
N LYS A 84 -2.54 6.11 -7.25
CA LYS A 84 -2.22 7.11 -8.29
C LYS A 84 -3.01 6.88 -9.57
N ILE A 85 -3.08 5.62 -10.02
CA ILE A 85 -3.81 5.21 -11.23
C ILE A 85 -5.31 5.53 -11.11
N THR A 86 -5.96 5.15 -10.01
CA THR A 86 -7.42 5.33 -9.86
C THR A 86 -7.85 6.78 -9.61
N ASN A 87 -6.91 7.65 -9.24
CA ASN A 87 -7.18 9.06 -9.02
C ASN A 87 -6.57 9.93 -10.14
N GLU A 88 -6.22 9.31 -11.28
CA GLU A 88 -5.69 10.03 -12.46
C GLU A 88 -4.42 10.88 -12.19
N TYR A 89 -3.68 10.56 -11.12
CA TYR A 89 -2.42 11.22 -10.76
C TYR A 89 -1.22 10.73 -11.58
N MET A 90 -1.34 9.56 -12.20
CA MET A 90 -0.42 9.21 -13.27
C MET A 90 -0.76 10.13 -14.45
N PRO A 91 0.21 10.80 -15.10
CA PRO A 91 -0.07 11.72 -16.19
C PRO A 91 0.04 11.00 -17.53
N PRO A 92 -0.99 10.26 -17.99
CA PRO A 92 -1.03 9.87 -19.40
C PRO A 92 -1.13 11.14 -20.24
N LEU A 93 -0.70 11.08 -21.49
CA LEU A 93 -0.70 12.27 -22.35
C LEU A 93 -2.11 12.90 -22.52
N GLY A 94 -3.19 12.11 -22.42
CA GLY A 94 -4.57 12.64 -22.39
C GLY A 94 -4.86 13.54 -21.19
N ASN A 95 -4.31 13.22 -20.01
CA ASN A 95 -4.43 14.09 -18.83
C ASN A 95 -3.56 15.35 -18.93
N LEU A 96 -2.47 15.29 -19.68
CA LEU A 96 -1.66 16.48 -19.98
C LEU A 96 -2.38 17.39 -20.98
N LYS A 97 -3.05 16.81 -21.98
CA LYS A 97 -3.87 17.56 -22.94
C LYS A 97 -5.07 18.22 -22.29
N SER A 98 -5.79 17.52 -21.41
CA SER A 98 -6.90 18.13 -20.65
C SER A 98 -6.46 19.30 -19.76
N ARG A 99 -5.21 19.26 -19.27
CA ARG A 99 -4.58 20.36 -18.52
C ARG A 99 -3.90 21.42 -19.40
N ARG A 100 -4.02 21.31 -20.73
CA ARG A 100 -3.38 22.20 -21.72
C ARG A 100 -1.84 22.26 -21.60
N LEU A 101 -1.23 21.19 -21.10
CA LEU A 101 0.22 21.05 -20.98
C LEU A 101 0.86 20.40 -22.22
N LYS A 102 0.04 19.79 -23.08
CA LYS A 102 0.49 19.15 -24.33
C LYS A 102 -0.63 19.22 -25.37
N GLU A 103 -0.28 19.44 -26.63
CA GLU A 103 -1.26 19.51 -27.73
C GLU A 103 -1.67 18.11 -28.20
N ASP A 104 -0.69 17.22 -28.36
CA ASP A 104 -0.90 15.84 -28.77
C ASP A 104 -0.95 14.88 -27.60
N ALA A 105 -2.03 14.11 -27.55
CA ALA A 105 -2.24 13.06 -26.57
C ALA A 105 -2.10 11.65 -27.15
N LEU A 106 -1.65 11.49 -28.40
CA LEU A 106 -1.47 10.19 -29.02
C LEU A 106 -0.41 9.37 -28.26
N CYS A 107 -0.67 8.07 -28.11
CA CYS A 107 0.31 7.13 -27.54
C CYS A 107 1.63 7.24 -28.32
N PRO A 108 2.79 7.46 -27.68
CA PRO A 108 4.06 7.65 -28.38
C PRO A 108 4.50 6.40 -29.15
N THR A 109 4.01 5.23 -28.74
CA THR A 109 4.37 3.94 -29.34
C THR A 109 3.42 3.56 -30.48
N TYR A 110 2.10 3.64 -30.25
CA TYR A 110 1.10 3.16 -31.20
C TYR A 110 0.56 4.27 -32.10
N LYS A 111 0.56 5.52 -31.63
CA LYS A 111 0.18 6.76 -32.34
C LYS A 111 -1.23 6.83 -32.95
N GLU A 112 -2.07 5.81 -32.82
CA GLU A 112 -3.44 5.82 -33.36
C GLU A 112 -4.49 6.22 -32.31
N GLU A 113 -4.27 5.90 -31.03
CA GLU A 113 -5.20 6.20 -29.94
C GLU A 113 -4.63 7.22 -28.95
N GLU A 114 -5.52 8.00 -28.34
CA GLU A 114 -5.19 8.88 -27.23
C GLU A 114 -4.71 8.06 -26.02
N GLU A 115 -3.55 8.43 -25.49
CA GLU A 115 -2.98 7.83 -24.32
C GLU A 115 -3.84 8.17 -23.11
N ALA A 116 -4.66 7.19 -22.73
CA ALA A 116 -5.37 7.14 -21.47
C ALA A 116 -4.74 6.10 -20.53
N ILE A 117 -5.07 6.18 -19.23
CA ILE A 117 -4.65 5.16 -18.26
C ILE A 117 -5.16 3.78 -18.68
N ALA A 118 -6.40 3.68 -19.14
CA ALA A 118 -6.95 2.42 -19.65
C ALA A 118 -6.14 1.90 -20.85
N HIS A 119 -5.79 2.78 -21.80
CA HIS A 119 -4.94 2.43 -22.92
C HIS A 119 -3.58 1.91 -22.45
N LEU A 120 -2.85 2.65 -21.60
CA LEU A 120 -1.53 2.23 -21.08
C LEU A 120 -1.52 0.89 -20.32
N PHE A 121 -2.58 0.57 -19.59
CA PHE A 121 -2.60 -0.61 -18.71
C PHE A 121 -3.42 -1.79 -19.24
N ARG A 122 -4.17 -1.64 -20.34
CA ARG A 122 -5.08 -2.67 -20.85
C ARG A 122 -5.07 -2.79 -22.37
N ASP A 123 -5.18 -1.68 -23.08
CA ASP A 123 -5.53 -1.71 -24.51
C ASP A 123 -4.32 -1.50 -25.44
N CYS A 124 -3.25 -0.86 -24.96
CA CYS A 124 -2.06 -0.58 -25.75
C CYS A 124 -1.36 -1.88 -26.17
N ALA A 125 -1.25 -2.09 -27.49
CA ALA A 125 -0.64 -3.28 -28.08
C ALA A 125 0.81 -3.51 -27.62
N PHE A 126 1.52 -2.44 -27.24
CA PHE A 126 2.89 -2.53 -26.73
C PHE A 126 2.95 -2.94 -25.26
N THR A 127 2.15 -2.33 -24.39
CA THR A 127 2.23 -2.59 -22.95
C THR A 127 1.49 -3.85 -22.53
N LYS A 128 0.43 -4.24 -23.26
CA LYS A 128 -0.38 -5.43 -23.00
C LYS A 128 0.46 -6.72 -22.86
N PRO A 129 1.33 -7.10 -23.82
CA PRO A 129 2.14 -8.31 -23.69
C PRO A 129 3.13 -8.22 -22.53
N VAL A 130 3.78 -7.07 -22.34
CA VAL A 130 4.74 -6.84 -21.24
C VAL A 130 4.07 -6.97 -19.87
N LEU A 131 2.90 -6.36 -19.70
CA LEU A 131 2.13 -6.46 -18.47
C LEU A 131 1.63 -7.89 -18.22
N GLN A 132 1.18 -8.57 -19.28
CA GLN A 132 0.72 -9.95 -19.18
C GLN A 132 1.84 -10.89 -18.77
N GLU A 133 3.05 -10.76 -19.33
CA GLU A 133 4.22 -11.52 -18.90
C GLU A 133 4.60 -11.23 -17.45
N VAL A 134 4.68 -9.95 -17.05
CA VAL A 134 5.06 -9.56 -15.68
C VAL A 134 4.03 -10.06 -14.65
N ILE A 135 2.73 -9.97 -14.98
CA ILE A 135 1.65 -10.46 -14.10
C ILE A 135 1.71 -11.99 -14.03
N CYS A 136 1.81 -12.69 -15.15
CA CYS A 136 1.88 -14.15 -15.18
C CYS A 136 3.14 -14.68 -14.49
N TYR A 137 4.31 -14.07 -14.73
CA TYR A 137 5.57 -14.44 -14.09
C TYR A 137 5.52 -14.23 -12.58
N ASN A 138 5.07 -13.06 -12.11
CA ASN A 138 4.98 -12.79 -10.66
C ASN A 138 3.91 -13.64 -9.97
N ARG A 139 2.79 -13.89 -10.66
CA ARG A 139 1.72 -14.75 -10.16
C ARG A 139 2.22 -16.19 -10.03
N ASN A 140 2.83 -16.77 -11.08
CA ASN A 140 3.46 -18.09 -11.01
C ASN A 140 4.55 -18.15 -9.94
N LYS A 141 5.39 -17.13 -9.81
CA LYS A 141 6.44 -17.07 -8.78
C LYS A 141 5.87 -17.11 -7.36
N LEU A 142 4.77 -16.40 -7.09
CA LEU A 142 4.12 -16.40 -5.78
C LEU A 142 3.43 -17.75 -5.48
N TYR A 143 2.67 -18.30 -6.44
CA TYR A 143 2.01 -19.59 -6.27
C TYR A 143 3.01 -20.74 -6.10
N HIS A 144 4.04 -20.80 -6.93
CA HIS A 144 5.02 -21.89 -6.86
C HIS A 144 5.97 -21.76 -5.66
N LYS A 145 6.26 -20.54 -5.17
CA LYS A 145 7.08 -20.38 -3.97
C LYS A 145 6.38 -20.93 -2.73
N GLY A 146 5.11 -20.59 -2.52
CA GLY A 146 4.33 -21.11 -1.38
C GLY A 146 4.14 -22.64 -1.43
N VAL A 147 3.85 -23.17 -2.62
CA VAL A 147 3.70 -24.63 -2.81
C VAL A 147 5.03 -25.36 -2.63
N ARG A 148 6.16 -24.79 -3.08
CA ARG A 148 7.50 -25.37 -2.88
C ARG A 148 7.88 -25.42 -1.40
N GLU A 149 7.64 -24.36 -0.64
CA GLU A 149 7.93 -24.30 0.80
C GLU A 149 7.10 -25.35 1.58
N TRP A 150 5.81 -25.49 1.23
CA TRP A 150 4.96 -26.53 1.82
C TRP A 150 5.42 -27.94 1.44
N ALA A 151 5.72 -28.19 0.16
CA ALA A 151 6.22 -29.47 -0.30
C ALA A 151 7.54 -29.86 0.38
N GLN A 152 8.44 -28.90 0.60
CA GLN A 152 9.69 -29.14 1.33
C GLN A 152 9.44 -29.53 2.80
N LYS A 153 8.47 -28.90 3.46
CA LYS A 153 8.07 -29.30 4.83
C LYS A 153 7.51 -30.72 4.86
N VAL A 154 6.60 -31.05 3.97
CA VAL A 154 5.99 -32.39 3.88
C VAL A 154 7.05 -33.45 3.60
N VAL A 155 7.96 -33.20 2.66
CA VAL A 155 9.09 -34.09 2.36
C VAL A 155 10.03 -34.23 3.56
N GLY A 156 10.27 -33.15 4.32
CA GLY A 156 11.03 -33.17 5.57
C GLY A 156 10.39 -34.09 6.62
N SER A 157 9.07 -33.94 6.84
CA SER A 157 8.31 -34.79 7.76
C SER A 157 8.32 -36.26 7.36
N ILE A 158 8.14 -36.56 6.07
CA ILE A 158 8.18 -37.94 5.55
C ILE A 158 9.57 -38.54 5.75
N LYS A 159 10.64 -37.79 5.46
CA LYS A 159 12.02 -38.26 5.67
C LYS A 159 12.32 -38.54 7.13
N ALA A 160 11.84 -37.69 8.06
CA ALA A 160 11.99 -37.90 9.49
C ALA A 160 11.31 -39.20 9.93
N TYR A 161 10.05 -39.40 9.52
CA TYR A 161 9.30 -40.63 9.83
C TYR A 161 9.99 -41.90 9.28
N ILE A 162 10.44 -41.88 8.02
CA ILE A 162 11.18 -43.01 7.44
C ILE A 162 12.47 -43.29 8.23
N SER A 163 13.14 -42.24 8.74
CA SER A 163 14.35 -42.41 9.54
C SER A 163 14.07 -43.06 10.90
N GLU A 164 12.96 -42.69 11.55
CA GLU A 164 12.51 -43.29 12.81
C GLU A 164 12.18 -44.77 12.61
N VAL A 165 11.42 -45.11 11.56
CA VAL A 165 11.09 -46.52 11.25
C VAL A 165 12.36 -47.35 11.03
N LYS A 166 13.35 -46.81 10.30
CA LYS A 166 14.64 -47.48 10.11
C LYS A 166 15.43 -47.66 11.41
N GLN A 167 15.34 -46.70 12.33
CA GLN A 167 15.98 -46.83 13.65
C GLN A 167 15.30 -47.92 14.48
N LEU A 168 13.97 -47.98 14.48
CA LEU A 168 13.21 -49.02 15.18
C LEU A 168 13.50 -50.42 14.62
N GLU A 169 13.65 -50.57 13.31
CA GLU A 169 14.08 -51.84 12.69
C GLU A 169 15.50 -52.25 13.08
N LYS A 170 16.42 -51.29 13.24
CA LYS A 170 17.77 -51.60 13.77
C LYS A 170 17.70 -52.06 15.22
N LEU A 171 16.91 -51.38 16.05
CA LEU A 171 16.74 -51.73 17.46
C LEU A 171 16.06 -53.10 17.62
N SER A 172 15.10 -53.44 16.77
CA SER A 172 14.46 -54.77 16.80
C SER A 172 15.44 -55.89 16.43
N LYS A 173 16.29 -55.67 15.42
CA LYS A 173 17.36 -56.62 15.04
C LYS A 173 18.39 -56.83 16.17
N ILE A 174 18.77 -55.75 16.85
CA ILE A 174 19.69 -55.82 18.01
C ILE A 174 19.04 -56.59 19.16
N LYS A 175 17.78 -56.30 19.49
CA LYS A 175 17.04 -56.99 20.56
C LYS A 175 16.88 -58.49 20.26
N HIS A 176 16.63 -58.86 19.00
CA HIS A 176 16.54 -60.27 18.60
C HIS A 176 17.91 -60.98 18.68
N LYS A 177 19.03 -60.27 18.48
CA LYS A 177 20.37 -60.82 18.65
C LYS A 177 20.72 -61.05 20.12
N ILE A 178 20.45 -60.07 20.99
CA ILE A 178 20.69 -60.17 22.44
C ILE A 178 19.81 -61.26 23.07
N GLY A 179 18.56 -61.42 22.63
CA GLY A 179 17.69 -62.49 23.14
C GLY A 179 18.08 -63.91 22.73
N LYS A 180 19.04 -64.09 21.80
CA LYS A 180 19.59 -65.40 21.41
C LYS A 180 20.91 -65.75 22.11
N GLU A 181 21.60 -64.77 22.68
CA GLU A 181 22.77 -65.01 23.53
C GLU A 181 22.24 -65.40 24.92
N SER A 182 21.98 -66.70 25.10
CA SER A 182 21.62 -67.28 26.40
C SER A 182 22.79 -67.06 27.37
N TRP A 183 22.50 -66.51 28.54
CA TRP A 183 23.49 -66.29 29.58
C TRP A 183 24.02 -67.64 30.05
N GLU A 184 25.32 -67.90 29.85
CA GLU A 184 26.01 -69.05 30.42
C GLU A 184 26.72 -68.61 31.71
N PRO A 185 26.49 -69.27 32.86
CA PRO A 185 27.21 -68.97 34.08
C PRO A 185 28.70 -69.28 33.88
N LEU A 186 29.57 -68.44 34.43
CA LEU A 186 31.00 -68.73 34.49
C LEU A 186 31.23 -69.94 35.40
N GLU A 187 31.52 -71.10 34.82
CA GLU A 187 32.08 -72.23 35.55
C GLU A 187 33.50 -71.86 36.00
N GLY A 188 33.71 -71.80 37.32
CA GLY A 188 35.00 -71.53 37.93
C GLY A 188 35.21 -72.41 39.16
N ASN A 189 36.20 -73.31 39.02
CA ASN A 189 37.09 -73.99 39.99
C ASN A 189 36.68 -74.11 41.46
#